data_AF-A0A924RNZ7-F1
#
_entry.id   AF-A0A924RNZ7-F1
#
_cell.length_a   1.000
_cell.length_b   1.000
_cell.length_c   1.000
_cell.angle_alpha   90.00
_cell.angle_beta   90.00
_cell.angle_gamma   90.00
#
_symmetry.space_group_name_H-M   'P 1'
#
loop_
_entity.id
_entity.type
_entity.pdbx_description
1 polymer ?
#
loop_
_entity_poly.entity_id
_entity_poly.type
_entity_poly.pdbx_seq_one_letter_code
_entity_poly.pdbx_strand_id
1 'polypeptide(L)'
;MKLTHLLAATAVALAASQAGAQVTFSSVAATPGNYSAITGLTGSFSTQSGNTSFSTRPLYDLSPYSVITTGNATPTATLTFGAGDTSYTFLWGSPDALNSLFVDAVAGPDATFSGNDAFAGANGSNANTRLFTVSSVSGLSSVTFSTGQVAFEVAQVTAVPEPETYALMLAGLGAVGYMARRRKTI
;
A
#
# COMPACT_ATOMS: atom_id res chain seq x y z
N MET A 1 -39.26 0.86 -0.20
CA MET A 1 -38.35 0.05 -1.02
C MET A 1 -36.94 0.59 -0.81
N LYS A 2 -36.04 -0.18 -0.19
CA LYS A 2 -34.63 0.20 -0.03
C LYS A 2 -33.88 -0.36 -1.24
N LEU A 3 -33.49 0.50 -2.19
CA LEU A 3 -32.55 0.11 -3.24
C LEU A 3 -31.15 0.00 -2.61
N THR A 4 -30.68 -1.22 -2.44
CA THR A 4 -29.26 -1.49 -2.17
C THR A 4 -28.49 -1.23 -3.45
N HIS A 5 -27.73 -0.14 -3.49
CA HIS A 5 -26.78 0.16 -4.56
C HIS A 5 -25.70 -0.92 -4.55
N LEU A 6 -25.77 -1.88 -5.48
CA LEU A 6 -24.60 -2.67 -5.84
C LEU A 6 -23.58 -1.69 -6.44
N LEU A 7 -22.49 -1.40 -5.72
CA LEU A 7 -21.34 -0.76 -6.32
C LEU A 7 -20.81 -1.70 -7.41
N ALA A 8 -20.97 -1.29 -8.67
CA ALA A 8 -20.38 -1.98 -9.80
C ALA A 8 -18.85 -1.86 -9.67
N ALA A 9 -18.19 -2.95 -9.27
CA ALA A 9 -16.75 -3.10 -9.42
C ALA A 9 -16.44 -3.18 -10.93
N THR A 10 -16.14 -2.05 -11.56
CA THR A 10 -15.52 -2.04 -12.89
C THR A 10 -14.08 -2.48 -12.74
N ALA A 11 -13.85 -3.79 -12.77
CA ALA A 11 -12.52 -4.38 -12.84
C ALA A 11 -11.89 -3.99 -14.19
N VAL A 12 -11.07 -2.95 -14.19
CA VAL A 12 -10.13 -2.72 -15.29
C VAL A 12 -9.00 -3.70 -15.05
N ALA A 13 -9.03 -4.84 -15.76
CA ALA A 13 -7.94 -5.81 -15.72
C ALA A 13 -6.78 -5.27 -16.55
N LEU A 14 -5.81 -4.62 -15.89
CA LEU A 14 -4.49 -4.45 -16.49
C LEU A 14 -3.80 -5.78 -16.31
N ALA A 15 -3.52 -6.45 -17.42
CA ALA A 15 -2.70 -7.63 -17.46
C ALA A 15 -1.44 -7.29 -18.25
N ALA A 16 -0.29 -7.25 -17.59
CA ALA A 16 0.95 -7.58 -18.28
C ALA A 16 0.96 -9.10 -18.42
N SER A 17 0.69 -9.64 -19.62
CA SER A 17 0.95 -11.04 -19.92
C SER A 17 2.42 -11.17 -20.31
N GLN A 18 3.28 -11.50 -19.36
CA GLN A 18 4.67 -11.85 -19.61
C GLN A 18 4.87 -13.29 -19.13
N ALA A 19 5.76 -14.03 -19.79
CA ALA A 19 6.01 -15.44 -19.52
C ALA A 19 6.52 -15.66 -18.08
N GLY A 20 5.60 -15.84 -17.12
CA GLY A 20 5.90 -16.25 -15.75
C GLY A 20 5.22 -15.45 -14.64
N ALA A 21 4.85 -14.18 -14.86
CA ALA A 21 4.18 -13.34 -13.86
C ALA A 21 3.09 -12.49 -14.52
N GLN A 22 1.82 -12.80 -14.24
CA GLN A 22 0.69 -11.96 -14.62
C GLN A 22 0.34 -11.07 -13.43
N VAL A 23 0.71 -9.80 -13.48
CA VAL A 23 0.15 -8.83 -12.53
C VAL A 23 -1.25 -8.50 -13.01
N THR A 24 -2.22 -8.93 -12.22
CA THR A 24 -3.61 -8.57 -12.44
C THR A 24 -3.97 -7.45 -11.49
N PHE A 25 -4.23 -6.28 -12.05
CA PHE A 25 -4.82 -5.19 -11.31
C PHE A 25 -6.34 -5.31 -11.35
N SER A 26 -6.98 -5.10 -10.21
CA SER A 26 -8.39 -4.77 -10.14
C SER A 26 -8.52 -3.40 -9.52
N SER A 27 -9.40 -2.57 -10.07
CA SER A 27 -9.73 -1.29 -9.46
C SER A 27 -11.20 -1.20 -9.13
N VAL A 28 -11.50 -0.61 -7.98
CA VAL A 28 -12.86 -0.30 -7.52
C VAL A 28 -12.96 1.19 -7.20
N ALA A 29 -14.17 1.73 -7.17
CA ALA A 29 -14.37 3.06 -6.64
C ALA A 29 -13.80 3.10 -5.21
N ALA A 30 -13.07 4.16 -4.89
CA ALA A 30 -12.50 4.31 -3.57
C ALA A 30 -13.61 4.34 -2.50
N THR A 31 -13.59 3.38 -1.59
CA THR A 31 -14.42 3.34 -0.38
C THR A 31 -13.52 3.12 0.83
N PRO A 32 -13.88 3.63 2.03
CA PRO A 32 -13.17 3.27 3.25
C PRO A 32 -13.21 1.76 3.50
N GLY A 33 -12.10 1.15 3.91
CA GLY A 33 -12.01 -0.25 4.33
C GLY A 33 -10.87 -1.07 3.69
N ASN A 34 -10.50 -2.15 4.40
CA ASN A 34 -9.49 -3.20 4.12
C ASN A 34 -8.47 -2.89 3.01
N TYR A 35 -7.45 -2.13 3.40
CA TYR A 35 -6.21 -2.02 2.66
C TYR A 35 -5.27 -3.16 3.06
N SER A 36 -4.54 -3.71 2.09
CA SER A 36 -3.40 -4.55 2.37
C SER A 36 -2.20 -3.65 2.60
N ALA A 37 -1.88 -3.42 3.88
CA ALA A 37 -0.74 -2.62 4.26
C ALA A 37 0.54 -3.44 4.15
N ILE A 38 1.61 -2.82 3.63
CA ILE A 38 2.89 -3.49 3.36
C ILE A 38 4.04 -2.73 4.01
N THR A 39 5.09 -3.47 4.35
CA THR A 39 6.40 -2.94 4.75
C THR A 39 7.32 -2.80 3.54
N GLY A 40 8.17 -1.78 3.48
CA GLY A 40 9.21 -1.69 2.43
C GLY A 40 8.96 -0.63 1.36
N LEU A 41 8.07 0.33 1.62
CA LEU A 41 8.02 1.57 0.85
C LEU A 41 9.26 2.42 1.15
N THR A 42 9.98 2.79 0.10
CA THR A 42 11.21 3.60 0.15
C THR A 42 11.14 4.71 -0.91
N GLY A 43 12.12 5.61 -0.91
CA GLY A 43 12.14 6.77 -1.80
C GLY A 43 11.44 7.98 -1.19
N SER A 44 10.79 8.79 -2.02
CA SER A 44 10.22 10.06 -1.56
C SER A 44 8.71 9.99 -1.42
N PHE A 45 8.26 9.93 -0.18
CA PHE A 45 6.86 10.03 0.22
C PHE A 45 6.75 10.90 1.48
N SER A 46 5.58 11.48 1.70
CA SER A 46 5.25 12.17 2.94
C SER A 46 4.29 11.31 3.75
N THR A 47 4.57 11.12 5.04
CA THR A 47 3.66 10.42 5.94
C THR A 47 2.60 11.38 6.42
N GLN A 48 1.34 11.05 6.15
CA GLN A 48 0.18 11.85 6.52
C GLN A 48 -0.61 11.16 7.64
N SER A 49 -1.21 11.97 8.49
CA SER A 49 -2.18 11.53 9.51
C SER A 49 -3.45 12.34 9.36
N GLY A 50 -4.59 11.67 9.53
CA GLY A 50 -5.90 12.28 9.43
C GLY A 50 -6.31 12.68 8.01
N ASN A 51 -7.35 13.50 7.94
CA ASN A 51 -7.97 13.89 6.68
C ASN A 51 -7.20 15.06 6.05
N THR A 52 -6.28 14.73 5.13
CA THR A 52 -5.67 15.73 4.26
C THR A 52 -6.26 15.58 2.86
N SER A 53 -6.59 16.70 2.21
CA SER A 53 -7.47 16.81 1.03
C SER A 53 -6.92 16.24 -0.28
N PHE A 54 -6.23 15.11 -0.26
CA PHE A 54 -5.55 14.55 -1.43
C PHE A 54 -6.42 13.59 -2.26
N SER A 55 -7.56 13.13 -1.73
CA SER A 55 -8.70 12.60 -2.48
C SER A 55 -9.90 12.46 -1.55
N THR A 56 -11.12 12.75 -2.01
CA THR A 56 -12.32 12.64 -1.18
C THR A 56 -12.74 11.19 -0.93
N ARG A 57 -11.97 10.51 -0.08
CA ARG A 57 -12.37 9.45 0.87
C ARG A 57 -12.08 7.97 0.57
N PRO A 58 -10.84 7.52 0.82
CA PRO A 58 -10.57 6.13 1.16
C PRO A 58 -9.73 5.91 2.45
N LEU A 59 -8.50 6.45 2.59
CA LEU A 59 -7.55 5.98 3.64
C LEU A 59 -7.79 6.43 5.08
N TYR A 60 -8.88 7.11 5.44
CA TYR A 60 -8.98 7.69 6.80
C TYR A 60 -9.11 6.67 7.94
N ASP A 61 -9.36 5.40 7.65
CA ASP A 61 -9.29 4.34 8.68
C ASP A 61 -7.84 3.93 8.98
N LEU A 62 -6.90 4.27 8.09
CA LEU A 62 -5.47 4.09 8.26
C LEU A 62 -4.82 5.42 8.62
N SER A 63 -4.42 5.54 9.88
CA SER A 63 -3.52 6.59 10.33
C SER A 63 -2.34 5.91 11.01
N PRO A 64 -1.12 5.97 10.45
CA PRO A 64 -0.67 6.81 9.32
C PRO A 64 -0.80 6.16 7.91
N TYR A 65 -0.66 6.97 6.85
CA TYR A 65 -0.49 6.53 5.45
C TYR A 65 0.58 7.34 4.73
N SER A 66 1.10 6.81 3.61
CA SER A 66 2.15 7.45 2.82
C SER A 66 1.58 8.05 1.53
N VAL A 67 1.91 9.31 1.25
CA VAL A 67 1.48 10.05 0.04
C VAL A 67 2.68 10.34 -0.85
N ILE A 68 2.51 10.10 -2.15
CA ILE A 68 3.54 10.33 -3.16
C ILE A 68 3.07 11.48 -4.06
N THR A 69 3.86 12.55 -4.07
CA THR A 69 3.50 13.85 -4.67
C THR A 69 4.73 14.61 -5.17
N THR A 70 4.52 15.60 -6.04
CA THR A 70 5.54 16.54 -6.53
C THR A 70 6.07 17.54 -5.52
N GLY A 71 5.53 17.55 -4.31
CA GLY A 71 6.18 18.23 -3.16
C GLY A 71 7.54 17.64 -2.80
N ASN A 72 7.90 16.47 -3.36
CA ASN A 72 9.14 15.77 -3.10
C ASN A 72 10.19 16.01 -4.19
N ALA A 73 11.47 16.12 -3.81
CA ALA A 73 12.59 16.41 -4.73
C ALA A 73 12.70 15.41 -5.91
N THR A 74 12.33 14.16 -5.67
CA THR A 74 12.12 13.12 -6.69
C THR A 74 10.76 12.49 -6.41
N PRO A 75 9.69 12.74 -7.18
CA PRO A 75 8.34 12.25 -6.88
C PRO A 75 8.16 10.79 -7.26
N THR A 76 9.08 9.96 -6.77
CA THR A 76 9.13 8.52 -6.97
C THR A 76 9.25 7.81 -5.63
N ALA A 77 8.50 6.74 -5.47
CA ALA A 77 8.57 5.85 -4.32
C ALA A 77 8.48 4.41 -4.77
N THR A 78 9.29 3.53 -4.16
CA THR A 78 9.40 2.13 -4.54
C THR A 78 8.94 1.26 -3.39
N LEU A 79 7.94 0.44 -3.66
CA LEU A 79 7.46 -0.63 -2.79
C LEU A 79 8.22 -1.91 -3.12
N THR A 80 8.93 -2.44 -2.14
CA THR A 80 9.57 -3.76 -2.22
C THR A 80 8.75 -4.76 -1.42
N PHE A 81 8.69 -6.01 -1.88
CA PHE A 81 7.90 -7.06 -1.23
C PHE A 81 8.79 -7.92 -0.33
N GLY A 82 8.39 -8.08 0.92
CA GLY A 82 9.03 -8.94 1.90
C GLY A 82 8.55 -10.39 1.84
N ALA A 83 9.21 -11.26 2.61
CA ALA A 83 8.77 -12.64 2.76
C ALA A 83 7.39 -12.68 3.45
N GLY A 84 6.38 -13.22 2.75
CA GLY A 84 5.00 -13.32 3.26
C GLY A 84 4.02 -12.34 2.63
N ASP A 85 4.50 -11.34 1.88
CA ASP A 85 3.63 -10.46 1.11
C ASP A 85 3.01 -11.25 -0.05
N THR A 86 1.68 -11.20 -0.16
CA THR A 86 0.92 -11.94 -1.18
C THR A 86 0.10 -11.02 -2.07
N SER A 87 -0.33 -9.87 -1.55
CA SER A 87 -1.14 -8.88 -2.25
C SER A 87 -0.92 -7.51 -1.65
N TYR A 88 -1.11 -6.46 -2.45
CA TYR A 88 -1.02 -5.09 -1.98
C TYR A 88 -2.13 -4.23 -2.56
N THR A 89 -2.44 -3.15 -1.86
CA THR A 89 -3.41 -2.16 -2.33
C THR A 89 -2.81 -0.77 -2.25
N PHE A 90 -3.17 0.07 -3.21
CA PHE A 90 -2.82 1.48 -3.22
C PHE A 90 -3.95 2.27 -3.84
N LEU A 91 -3.99 3.57 -3.59
CA LEU A 91 -4.92 4.46 -4.25
C LEU A 91 -4.22 5.23 -5.34
N TRP A 92 -4.95 5.38 -6.43
CA TRP A 92 -4.59 6.26 -7.51
C TRP A 92 -5.58 7.40 -7.54
N GLY A 93 -5.15 8.56 -7.05
CA GLY A 93 -5.95 9.77 -6.92
C GLY A 93 -6.20 10.44 -8.26
N SER A 94 -5.15 10.71 -9.02
CA SER A 94 -5.19 11.50 -10.25
C SER A 94 -4.71 10.68 -11.45
N PRO A 95 -5.43 9.65 -11.90
CA PRO A 95 -4.99 8.88 -13.06
C PRO A 95 -4.89 9.77 -14.32
N ASP A 96 -3.71 9.84 -14.92
CA ASP A 96 -3.38 10.49 -16.21
C ASP A 96 -2.11 9.87 -16.84
N ALA A 97 -1.61 10.45 -17.93
CA ALA A 97 -0.39 10.00 -18.60
C ALA A 97 0.92 10.29 -17.84
N LEU A 98 0.90 11.22 -16.88
CA LEU A 98 2.08 11.68 -16.14
C LEU A 98 2.29 10.91 -14.84
N ASN A 99 1.24 10.26 -14.37
CA ASN A 99 1.27 9.40 -13.20
C ASN A 99 1.38 7.97 -13.71
N SER A 100 2.36 7.22 -13.20
CA SER A 100 2.65 5.88 -13.68
C SER A 100 3.13 4.95 -12.58
N LEU A 101 2.94 3.67 -12.86
CA LEU A 101 3.35 2.54 -12.06
C LEU A 101 4.34 1.72 -12.88
N PHE A 102 5.58 1.65 -12.41
CA PHE A 102 6.59 0.75 -12.95
C PHE A 102 6.61 -0.53 -12.12
N VAL A 103 6.48 -1.67 -12.79
CA VAL A 103 6.44 -3.01 -12.21
C VAL A 103 7.73 -3.72 -12.62
N ASP A 104 8.55 -3.99 -11.62
CA ASP A 104 9.83 -4.67 -11.76
C ASP A 104 9.64 -6.17 -11.50
N ALA A 105 9.91 -6.98 -12.52
CA ALA A 105 9.67 -8.42 -12.49
C ALA A 105 10.90 -9.17 -11.94
N VAL A 106 10.68 -10.22 -11.16
CA VAL A 106 11.78 -11.12 -10.73
C VAL A 106 12.38 -11.85 -11.93
N ALA A 107 11.55 -12.16 -12.92
CA ALA A 107 11.96 -12.79 -14.17
C ALA A 107 11.07 -12.30 -15.31
N GLY A 108 11.69 -12.04 -16.46
CA GLY A 108 11.03 -11.47 -17.63
C GLY A 108 11.22 -9.95 -17.73
N PRO A 109 10.53 -9.28 -18.67
CA PRO A 109 10.65 -7.84 -18.85
C PRO A 109 9.76 -7.09 -17.86
N ASP A 110 10.23 -5.91 -17.46
CA ASP A 110 9.48 -4.97 -16.65
C ASP A 110 8.31 -4.36 -17.44
N ALA A 111 7.35 -3.76 -16.72
CA ALA A 111 6.19 -3.11 -17.32
C ALA A 111 5.93 -1.74 -16.70
N THR A 112 5.47 -0.79 -17.52
CA THR A 112 5.00 0.52 -17.05
C THR A 112 3.53 0.67 -17.40
N PHE A 113 2.73 1.09 -16.43
CA PHE A 113 1.33 1.43 -16.61
C PHE A 113 1.12 2.89 -16.25
N SER A 114 0.63 3.69 -17.19
CA SER A 114 0.16 5.04 -16.91
C SER A 114 -1.26 5.01 -16.36
N GLY A 115 -1.73 6.13 -15.81
CA GLY A 115 -3.13 6.29 -15.42
C GLY A 115 -4.09 6.11 -16.59
N ASN A 116 -3.67 6.41 -17.83
CA ASN A 116 -4.44 6.17 -19.04
C ASN A 116 -4.64 4.69 -19.35
N ASP A 117 -3.63 3.87 -19.05
CA ASP A 117 -3.74 2.42 -19.18
C ASP A 117 -4.67 1.89 -18.08
N ALA A 118 -4.53 2.43 -16.87
CA ALA A 118 -5.20 1.99 -15.64
C ALA A 118 -6.67 2.40 -15.51
N PHE A 119 -7.10 3.48 -16.17
CA PHE A 119 -8.43 4.06 -16.00
C PHE A 119 -8.96 4.70 -17.29
N ALA A 120 -10.09 4.20 -17.79
CA ALA A 120 -10.79 4.80 -18.92
C ALA A 120 -11.31 6.19 -18.55
N GLY A 121 -10.89 7.23 -19.29
CA GLY A 121 -11.22 8.62 -18.98
C GLY A 121 -10.28 9.28 -17.98
N ALA A 122 -9.09 8.72 -17.79
CA ALA A 122 -7.99 9.35 -17.06
C ALA A 122 -7.75 10.79 -17.54
N ASN A 123 -7.77 11.72 -16.58
CA ASN A 123 -7.72 13.17 -16.83
C ASN A 123 -6.97 13.94 -15.73
N GLY A 124 -6.30 13.23 -14.81
CA GLY A 124 -5.53 13.83 -13.72
C GLY A 124 -6.37 14.40 -12.58
N SER A 125 -7.69 14.23 -12.62
CA SER A 125 -8.58 14.72 -11.57
C SER A 125 -8.68 13.76 -10.40
N ASN A 126 -8.51 14.29 -9.18
CA ASN A 126 -8.77 13.57 -7.92
C ASN A 126 -10.26 13.22 -7.70
N ALA A 127 -11.16 13.60 -8.60
CA ALA A 127 -12.54 13.10 -8.60
C ALA A 127 -12.65 11.65 -9.07
N ASN A 128 -11.62 11.15 -9.78
CA ASN A 128 -11.59 9.81 -10.37
C ASN A 128 -10.80 8.81 -9.52
N THR A 129 -10.61 9.09 -8.22
CA THR A 129 -9.81 8.26 -7.33
C THR A 129 -10.32 6.83 -7.25
N ARG A 130 -9.42 5.87 -7.44
CA ARG A 130 -9.73 4.44 -7.33
C ARG A 130 -8.76 3.71 -6.42
N LEU A 131 -9.29 2.70 -5.73
CA LEU A 131 -8.49 1.71 -5.02
C LEU A 131 -8.05 0.66 -6.01
N PHE A 132 -6.74 0.49 -6.17
CA PHE A 132 -6.13 -0.58 -6.95
C PHE A 132 -5.71 -1.70 -6.01
N THR A 133 -6.07 -2.92 -6.39
CA THR A 133 -5.66 -4.15 -5.71
C THR A 133 -4.82 -4.97 -6.67
N VAL A 134 -3.64 -5.33 -6.21
CA VAL A 134 -2.81 -6.35 -6.84
C VAL A 134 -2.99 -7.63 -6.05
N SER A 135 -3.70 -8.58 -6.66
CA SER A 135 -4.13 -9.82 -6.01
C SER A 135 -3.01 -10.84 -5.84
N SER A 136 -1.88 -10.67 -6.53
CA SER A 136 -0.69 -11.50 -6.41
C SER A 136 0.57 -10.67 -6.69
N VAL A 137 1.52 -10.69 -5.76
CA VAL A 137 2.87 -10.14 -5.97
C VAL A 137 3.91 -11.21 -6.32
N SER A 138 3.45 -12.45 -6.52
CA SER A 138 4.32 -13.54 -6.94
C SER A 138 4.96 -13.22 -8.29
N GLY A 139 6.29 -13.22 -8.35
CA GLY A 139 7.05 -12.87 -9.54
C GLY A 139 7.39 -11.38 -9.68
N LEU A 140 7.08 -10.55 -8.67
CA LEU A 140 7.47 -9.14 -8.62
C LEU A 140 8.61 -8.90 -7.64
N SER A 141 9.60 -8.14 -8.09
CA SER A 141 10.70 -7.65 -7.27
C SER A 141 10.26 -6.39 -6.52
N SER A 142 9.68 -5.45 -7.27
CA SER A 142 9.25 -4.17 -6.72
C SER A 142 8.19 -3.51 -7.60
N VAL A 143 7.56 -2.48 -7.03
CA VAL A 143 6.67 -1.58 -7.77
C VAL A 143 7.04 -0.15 -7.44
N THR A 144 7.34 0.64 -8.46
CA THR A 144 7.73 2.04 -8.33
C THR A 144 6.61 2.95 -8.83
N PHE A 145 6.14 3.81 -7.95
CA PHE A 145 5.22 4.89 -8.27
C PHE A 145 6.00 6.11 -8.78
N SER A 146 5.54 6.75 -9.84
CA SER A 146 6.11 7.99 -10.37
C SER A 146 5.00 8.96 -10.71
N THR A 147 5.10 10.21 -10.24
CA THR A 147 4.02 11.19 -10.38
C THR A 147 4.50 12.57 -10.76
N GLY A 148 3.69 13.25 -11.59
CA GLY A 148 3.82 14.67 -11.90
C GLY A 148 2.94 15.57 -11.03
N GLN A 149 2.11 15.01 -10.13
CA GLN A 149 1.21 15.74 -9.22
C GLN A 149 0.99 14.95 -7.90
N VAL A 150 -0.02 15.28 -7.10
CA VAL A 150 -0.50 14.39 -6.01
C VAL A 150 -1.26 13.22 -6.64
N ALA A 151 -0.73 12.01 -6.60
CA ALA A 151 -1.33 10.88 -7.34
C ALA A 151 -1.47 9.57 -6.59
N PHE A 152 -0.59 9.23 -5.65
CA PHE A 152 -0.62 7.91 -5.03
C PHE A 152 -0.66 7.99 -3.51
N GLU A 153 -1.44 7.08 -2.94
CA GLU A 153 -1.49 6.88 -1.49
C GLU A 153 -1.34 5.38 -1.20
N VAL A 154 -0.47 5.05 -0.25
CA VAL A 154 -0.13 3.66 0.11
C VAL A 154 -0.28 3.47 1.61
N ALA A 155 -0.95 2.38 1.98
CA ALA A 155 -1.05 1.91 3.35
C ALA A 155 0.29 1.29 3.78
N GLN A 156 0.94 1.88 4.79
CA GLN A 156 2.20 1.38 5.31
C GLN A 156 2.07 1.02 6.79
N VAL A 157 2.54 -0.17 7.14
CA VAL A 157 2.79 -0.53 8.54
C VAL A 157 4.27 -0.32 8.78
N THR A 158 4.61 0.49 9.77
CA THR A 158 5.97 0.50 10.31
C THR A 158 6.13 -0.74 11.18
N ALA A 159 7.12 -1.58 10.91
CA ALA A 159 7.49 -2.65 11.83
C ALA A 159 7.80 -2.00 13.19
N VAL A 160 6.93 -2.22 14.18
CA VAL A 160 7.14 -1.70 15.52
C VAL A 160 8.25 -2.56 16.14
N PRO A 161 9.41 -1.99 16.50
CA PRO A 161 10.48 -2.76 17.15
C PRO A 161 10.05 -3.07 18.59
N GLU A 162 9.20 -4.07 18.78
CA GLU A 162 8.85 -4.59 20.10
C GLU A 162 9.58 -5.87 20.55
N PRO A 163 10.60 -6.45 19.85
CA PRO A 163 11.22 -7.66 20.37
C PRO A 163 11.86 -7.42 21.75
N GLU A 164 12.33 -6.20 22.00
CA GLU A 164 12.92 -5.80 23.28
C GLU A 164 11.88 -5.65 24.40
N THR A 165 10.71 -5.07 24.12
CA THR A 165 9.63 -4.91 25.13
C THR A 165 9.15 -6.26 25.64
N TYR A 166 8.97 -7.24 24.75
CA TYR A 166 8.62 -8.60 25.16
C TYR A 166 9.74 -9.28 25.94
N ALA A 167 11.00 -9.08 25.54
CA ALA A 167 12.15 -9.59 26.27
C ALA A 167 12.27 -8.97 27.67
N LEU A 168 12.03 -7.67 27.84
CA LEU A 168 12.05 -6.98 29.13
C LEU A 168 10.85 -7.36 30.02
N MET A 169 9.66 -7.54 29.43
CA MET A 169 8.50 -8.06 30.15
C MET A 169 8.76 -9.48 30.67
N LEU A 170 9.32 -10.35 29.82
CA LEU A 170 9.67 -11.72 30.20
C LEU A 170 10.80 -11.75 31.23
N ALA A 171 11.81 -10.90 31.10
CA ALA A 171 12.88 -10.75 32.08
C ALA A 171 12.35 -10.27 33.44
N GLY A 172 11.44 -9.28 33.44
CA GLY A 172 10.77 -8.81 34.65
C GLY A 172 9.94 -9.90 35.33
N LEU A 173 9.16 -10.66 34.55
CA LEU A 173 8.37 -11.77 35.06
C LEU A 173 9.27 -12.89 35.63
N GLY A 174 10.38 -13.19 34.94
CA GLY A 174 11.39 -14.13 35.39
C GLY A 174 12.05 -13.73 36.72
N ALA A 175 12.38 -12.44 36.88
CA ALA A 175 12.94 -11.91 38.12
C ALA A 175 11.94 -12.02 39.29
N VAL A 176 10.66 -11.69 39.08
CA VAL A 176 9.61 -11.82 40.10
C VAL A 176 9.39 -13.28 40.48
N GLY A 177 9.33 -14.20 39.50
CA GLY A 177 9.22 -15.63 39.74
C GLY A 177 10.40 -16.19 40.54
N TYR A 178 11.61 -15.74 40.24
CA TYR A 178 12.82 -16.12 40.98
C TYR A 178 12.78 -15.63 42.45
N MET A 179 12.34 -14.40 42.68
CA MET A 179 12.20 -13.86 44.05
C MET A 179 11.10 -14.58 44.85
N ALA A 180 9.97 -14.89 44.22
CA ALA A 180 8.90 -15.66 44.85
C ALA A 180 9.35 -17.07 45.26
N ARG A 181 10.18 -17.73 44.42
CA ARG A 181 10.77 -19.04 44.76
C ARG A 181 11.66 -18.96 45.99
N ARG A 182 12.51 -17.92 46.11
CA ARG A 182 13.39 -17.74 47.28
C ARG A 182 12.62 -17.58 48.60
N ARG A 183 11.47 -16.91 48.58
CA ARG A 183 10.63 -16.72 49.78
C ARG A 183 9.91 -17.99 50.25
N LYS A 184 9.85 -19.04 49.42
CA LYS A 184 9.28 -20.34 49.79
C LYS A 184 10.30 -21.33 50.37
N THR A 185 11.59 -21.07 50.18
CA THR A 185 12.69 -21.98 50.59
C THR A 185 13.41 -21.48 51.86
N ILE A 186 13.07 -20.29 52.33
CA ILE A 186 13.39 -19.74 53.67
C ILE A 186 12.12 -19.85 54.49
#